data_AF-A0A1Z5HC55-F1
#
_entry.id   AF-A0A1Z5HC55-F1
#
_cell.length_a   1.000
_cell.length_b   1.000
_cell.length_c   1.000
_cell.angle_alpha   90.00
_cell.angle_beta   90.00
_cell.angle_gamma   90.00
#
_symmetry.space_group_name_H-M   'P 1'
#
loop_
_entity.id
_entity.type
_entity.pdbx_description
1 polymer ?
#
loop_
_entity_poly.entity_id
_entity_poly.type
_entity_poly.pdbx_seq_one_letter_code
_entity_poly.pdbx_strand_id
1 'polypeptide(L)'
;MTWERDLTIQQLDETLAKLNHQAPVTRPARGWIYEVRNALGMSARSLGERIGLSQPRISLMEKGEVDGSISIKTLEKAAHGLGCRVVYTLVPEEGSLQAMRIKQALKKAQQMNQYTELHMGLEDQATGDDFKEQSIKLMADESLRKWPRDFWDNL
;
A
#
# COMPACT_ATOMS: atom_id res chain seq x y z
N MET A 1 -22.17 -13.11 -0.30
CA MET A 1 -21.81 -14.10 -1.36
C MET A 1 -20.47 -13.71 -2.00
N THR A 2 -19.76 -14.59 -2.73
CA THR A 2 -18.44 -14.25 -3.32
C THR A 2 -18.51 -13.08 -4.33
N TRP A 3 -19.58 -13.00 -5.11
CA TRP A 3 -19.80 -11.92 -6.09
C TRP A 3 -19.88 -10.51 -5.50
N GLU A 4 -20.32 -10.36 -4.24
CA GLU A 4 -20.36 -9.05 -3.56
C GLU A 4 -18.96 -8.47 -3.37
N ARG A 5 -17.97 -9.34 -3.16
CA ARG A 5 -16.59 -8.94 -2.92
C ARG A 5 -15.92 -8.52 -4.22
N ASP A 6 -16.22 -9.21 -5.32
CA ASP A 6 -15.74 -8.84 -6.66
C ASP A 6 -16.28 -7.46 -7.08
N LEU A 7 -17.58 -7.20 -6.85
CA LEU A 7 -18.17 -5.88 -7.06
C LEU A 7 -17.55 -4.80 -6.16
N THR A 8 -17.31 -5.13 -4.89
CA THR A 8 -16.64 -4.20 -3.96
C THR A 8 -15.26 -3.81 -4.48
N ILE A 9 -14.49 -4.78 -4.97
CA ILE A 9 -13.18 -4.49 -5.57
C ILE A 9 -13.34 -3.62 -6.81
N GLN A 10 -14.27 -3.95 -7.70
CA GLN A 10 -14.48 -3.16 -8.92
C GLN A 10 -14.81 -1.70 -8.59
N GLN A 11 -15.70 -1.45 -7.62
CA GLN A 11 -16.05 -0.09 -7.18
C GLN A 11 -14.86 0.67 -6.58
N LEU A 12 -14.03 -0.03 -5.79
CA LEU A 12 -12.82 0.57 -5.23
C LEU A 12 -11.80 0.87 -6.34
N ASP A 13 -11.58 -0.04 -7.28
CA ASP A 13 -10.68 0.18 -8.41
C ASP A 13 -11.11 1.34 -9.30
N GLU A 14 -12.42 1.48 -9.59
CA GLU A 14 -12.96 2.65 -10.31
C GLU A 14 -12.71 3.97 -9.56
N THR A 15 -12.72 3.93 -8.22
CA THR A 15 -12.42 5.10 -7.38
C THR A 15 -10.93 5.41 -7.36
N LEU A 16 -10.09 4.39 -7.19
CA LEU A 16 -8.63 4.50 -7.11
C LEU A 16 -8.00 4.86 -8.46
N ALA A 17 -8.58 4.43 -9.59
CA ALA A 17 -8.13 4.79 -10.93
C ALA A 17 -8.10 6.30 -11.15
N LYS A 18 -9.01 7.05 -10.51
CA LYS A 18 -9.03 8.53 -10.57
C LYS A 18 -7.81 9.17 -9.88
N LEU A 19 -7.15 8.43 -8.98
CA LEU A 19 -5.99 8.87 -8.20
C LEU A 19 -4.66 8.41 -8.82
N ASN A 20 -4.66 7.28 -9.55
CA ASN A 20 -3.47 6.66 -10.15
C ASN A 20 -2.73 7.55 -11.18
N HIS A 21 -3.40 8.53 -11.78
CA HIS A 21 -2.80 9.40 -12.79
C HIS A 21 -1.94 10.54 -12.22
N GLN A 22 -1.87 10.68 -10.89
CA GLN A 22 -1.05 11.71 -10.26
C GLN A 22 0.37 11.19 -10.06
N ALA A 23 1.35 11.87 -10.65
CA ALA A 23 2.75 11.61 -10.32
C ALA A 23 2.95 11.76 -8.80
N PRO A 24 3.70 10.86 -8.15
CA PRO A 24 3.92 10.94 -6.71
C PRO A 24 4.55 12.30 -6.39
N VAL A 25 3.83 13.09 -5.60
CA VAL A 25 4.34 14.39 -5.16
C VAL A 25 5.56 14.12 -4.28
N THR A 26 6.73 14.50 -4.76
CA THR A 26 7.97 14.34 -4.00
C THR A 26 7.93 15.28 -2.80
N ARG A 27 8.06 14.72 -1.60
CA ARG A 27 8.19 15.51 -0.37
C ARG A 27 9.45 16.39 -0.47
N PRO A 28 9.38 17.68 -0.09
CA PRO A 28 10.58 18.52 0.01
C PRO A 28 11.62 17.94 0.97
N ALA A 29 12.91 18.26 0.75
CA ALA A 29 14.02 17.69 1.51
C ALA A 29 13.93 17.93 3.03
N ARG A 30 13.33 19.05 3.47
CA ARG A 30 13.14 19.39 4.88
C ARG A 30 11.72 19.10 5.42
N GLY A 31 10.87 18.49 4.60
CA GLY A 31 9.47 18.22 4.94
C GLY A 31 8.53 19.41 4.67
N TRP A 32 7.25 19.12 4.47
CA TRP A 32 6.21 20.10 4.22
C TRP A 32 6.00 21.04 5.40
N ILE A 33 6.09 20.55 6.64
CA ILE A 33 5.90 21.38 7.83
C ILE A 33 6.94 22.51 7.84
N TYR A 34 8.22 22.17 7.64
CA TYR A 34 9.30 23.15 7.63
C TYR A 34 9.17 24.12 6.46
N GLU A 35 9.03 23.61 5.23
CA GLU A 35 9.03 24.45 4.03
C GLU A 35 7.86 25.43 4.02
N VAL A 36 6.64 24.95 4.30
CA VAL A 36 5.45 25.82 4.34
C VAL A 36 5.57 26.84 5.46
N ARG A 37 6.03 26.43 6.66
CA ARG A 37 6.21 27.35 7.78
C ARG A 37 7.18 28.48 7.43
N ASN A 38 8.33 28.17 6.83
CA ASN A 38 9.31 29.19 6.47
C ASN A 38 8.85 30.05 5.29
N ALA A 39 8.16 29.49 4.30
CA ALA A 39 7.57 30.26 3.20
C ALA A 39 6.55 31.29 3.70
N LEU A 40 5.84 30.99 4.80
CA LEU A 40 4.92 31.91 5.48
C LEU A 40 5.61 32.88 6.45
N GLY A 41 6.95 32.87 6.55
CA GLY A 41 7.70 33.72 7.49
C GLY A 41 7.51 33.37 8.96
N MET A 42 7.06 32.14 9.26
CA MET A 42 6.69 31.72 10.60
C MET A 42 7.87 31.05 11.31
N SER A 43 8.16 31.42 12.56
CA SER A 43 9.15 30.70 13.37
C SER A 43 8.56 29.39 13.93
N ALA A 44 9.42 28.42 14.28
CA ALA A 44 8.96 27.20 14.96
C ALA A 44 8.22 27.51 16.28
N ARG A 45 8.60 28.57 16.98
CA ARG A 45 7.87 29.08 18.15
C ARG A 45 6.46 29.53 17.78
N SER A 46 6.31 30.29 16.69
CA SER A 46 5.01 30.81 16.25
C SER A 46 4.05 29.67 15.86
N LEU A 47 4.54 28.65 15.15
CA LEU A 47 3.75 27.45 14.87
C LEU A 47 3.37 26.73 16.17
N GLY A 48 4.31 26.61 17.11
CA GLY A 48 4.09 26.06 18.44
C GLY A 48 2.95 26.75 19.18
N GLU A 49 2.97 28.08 19.25
CA GLU A 49 1.92 28.89 19.87
C GLU A 49 0.55 28.67 19.21
N ARG A 50 0.49 28.58 17.87
CA ARG A 50 -0.76 28.29 17.13
C ARG A 50 -1.38 26.93 17.45
N ILE A 51 -0.58 25.95 17.85
CA ILE A 51 -1.06 24.57 18.12
C ILE A 51 -0.85 24.12 19.57
N GLY A 52 -0.52 25.06 20.47
CA GLY A 52 -0.32 24.82 21.89
C GLY A 52 0.85 23.88 22.22
N LEU A 53 1.95 23.97 21.48
CA LEU A 53 3.17 23.17 21.67
C LEU A 53 4.41 24.07 21.80
N SER A 54 5.46 23.53 22.43
CA SER A 54 6.73 24.24 22.56
C SER A 54 7.55 24.18 21.25
N GLN A 55 8.43 25.16 21.04
CA GLN A 55 9.33 25.20 19.88
C GLN A 55 10.14 23.89 19.70
N PRO A 56 10.76 23.28 20.73
CA PRO A 56 11.48 22.01 20.55
C PRO A 56 10.58 20.88 20.04
N ARG A 57 9.30 20.89 20.41
CA ARG A 57 8.31 19.90 19.97
C ARG A 57 7.98 20.07 18.50
N ILE A 58 7.95 21.31 17.99
CA ILE A 58 7.85 21.58 16.55
C ILE A 58 9.07 21.06 15.79
N SER A 59 10.29 21.32 16.30
CA SER A 59 11.50 20.79 15.68
C SER A 59 11.53 19.26 15.63
N LEU A 60 11.01 18.58 16.66
CA LEU A 60 10.84 17.12 16.64
C LEU A 60 9.81 16.66 15.61
N MET A 61 8.73 17.42 15.42
CA MET A 61 7.72 17.12 14.39
C MET A 61 8.30 17.26 12.98
N GLU A 62 9.04 18.34 12.71
CA GLU A 62 9.72 18.56 11.43
C GLU A 62 10.73 17.45 11.13
N LYS A 63 11.55 17.08 12.12
CA LYS A 63 12.48 15.96 11.99
C LYS A 63 11.73 14.64 11.77
N GLY A 64 10.68 14.39 12.55
CA GLY A 64 9.88 13.18 12.43
C GLY A 64 9.15 13.05 11.09
N GLU A 65 8.79 14.18 10.45
CA GLU A 65 8.26 14.17 9.08
C GLU A 65 9.31 13.67 8.09
N VAL A 66 10.52 14.22 8.13
CA VAL A 66 11.61 13.81 7.23
C VAL A 66 11.98 12.34 7.46
N ASP A 67 12.10 11.93 8.72
CA ASP A 67 12.48 10.56 9.11
C ASP A 67 11.33 9.54 8.93
N GLY A 68 10.11 9.99 8.61
CA GLY A 68 8.93 9.13 8.47
C GLY A 68 8.38 8.56 9.78
N SER A 69 8.85 9.06 10.93
CA SER A 69 8.41 8.61 12.26
C SER A 69 7.23 9.40 12.83
N ILE A 70 6.81 10.48 12.17
CA ILE A 70 5.64 11.27 12.55
C ILE A 70 4.35 10.47 12.36
N SER A 71 3.45 10.52 13.35
CA SER A 71 2.10 9.97 13.18
C SER A 71 1.22 10.89 12.34
N ILE A 72 0.26 10.33 11.61
CA ILE A 72 -0.71 11.10 10.81
C ILE A 72 -1.41 12.17 11.67
N LYS A 73 -1.86 11.81 12.87
CA LYS A 73 -2.46 12.73 13.84
C LYS A 73 -1.58 13.94 14.16
N THR A 74 -0.27 13.73 14.27
CA THR A 74 0.69 14.79 14.57
C THR A 74 0.95 15.68 13.36
N LEU A 75 1.04 15.07 12.18
CA LEU A 75 1.14 15.78 10.90
C LEU A 75 -0.10 16.66 10.65
N GLU A 76 -1.31 16.13 10.90
CA GLU A 76 -2.58 16.86 10.80
C GLU A 76 -2.62 18.04 11.76
N LYS A 77 -2.16 17.85 13.01
CA LYS A 77 -2.08 18.95 13.99
C LYS A 77 -1.13 20.05 13.50
N ALA A 78 0.02 19.69 12.94
CA ALA A 78 0.95 20.65 12.34
C ALA A 78 0.31 21.40 11.17
N ALA A 79 -0.32 20.66 10.24
CA ALA A 79 -0.97 21.20 9.07
C ALA A 79 -2.08 22.18 9.45
N HIS A 80 -2.93 21.83 10.42
CA HIS A 80 -3.95 22.75 10.96
C HIS A 80 -3.32 24.06 11.48
N GLY A 81 -2.20 23.95 12.19
CA GLY A 81 -1.39 25.10 12.63
C GLY A 81 -0.81 25.95 11.51
N LEU A 82 -0.71 25.42 10.29
CA LEU A 82 -0.25 26.13 9.10
C LEU A 82 -1.42 26.64 8.23
N GLY A 83 -2.67 26.31 8.57
CA GLY A 83 -3.82 26.55 7.69
C GLY A 83 -3.90 25.58 6.51
N CYS A 84 -3.26 24.42 6.63
CA CYS A 84 -3.24 23.35 5.64
C CYS A 84 -4.07 22.16 6.09
N ARG A 85 -4.37 21.25 5.15
CA ARG A 85 -4.94 19.93 5.43
C ARG A 85 -3.99 18.85 4.93
N VAL A 86 -3.95 17.73 5.64
CA VAL A 86 -3.27 16.52 5.17
C VAL A 86 -4.23 15.79 4.24
N VAL A 87 -3.73 15.32 3.11
CA VAL A 87 -4.44 14.40 2.23
C VAL A 87 -3.59 13.15 2.11
N TYR A 88 -4.15 12.00 2.48
CA TYR A 88 -3.51 10.70 2.30
C TYR A 88 -4.36 9.85 1.36
N THR A 89 -3.71 9.04 0.55
CA THR A 89 -4.35 8.08 -0.33
C THR A 89 -3.55 6.78 -0.33
N LEU A 90 -4.24 5.66 -0.51
CA LEU A 90 -3.60 4.37 -0.79
C LEU A 90 -3.64 4.17 -2.30
N VAL A 91 -2.48 3.88 -2.89
CA VAL A 91 -2.34 3.65 -4.34
C VAL A 91 -1.89 2.21 -4.52
N PRO A 92 -2.64 1.36 -5.26
CA PRO A 92 -2.19 0.00 -5.54
C PRO A 92 -0.92 -0.01 -6.38
N GLU A 93 0.14 -0.65 -5.87
CA GLU A 93 1.43 -0.77 -6.58
C GLU A 93 1.28 -1.56 -7.90
N GLU A 94 0.34 -2.52 -7.96
CA GLU A 94 0.03 -3.28 -9.19
C GLU A 94 -1.01 -2.57 -10.07
N GLY A 95 -1.27 -1.28 -9.84
CA GLY A 95 -2.24 -0.46 -10.56
C GLY A 95 -3.70 -0.68 -10.16
N SER A 96 -4.09 -1.86 -9.67
CA SER A 96 -5.44 -2.14 -9.15
C SER A 96 -5.44 -3.20 -8.06
N LEU A 97 -6.49 -3.22 -7.24
CA LEU A 97 -6.77 -4.26 -6.26
C LEU A 97 -7.04 -5.62 -6.94
N GLN A 98 -7.69 -5.64 -8.12
CA GLN A 98 -7.81 -6.87 -8.91
C GLN A 98 -6.44 -7.41 -9.34
N ALA A 99 -5.54 -6.55 -9.85
CA ALA A 99 -4.19 -6.98 -10.23
C ALA A 99 -3.40 -7.52 -9.03
N MET A 100 -3.54 -6.91 -7.86
CA MET A 100 -2.96 -7.44 -6.61
C MET A 100 -3.46 -8.86 -6.29
N ARG A 101 -4.76 -9.13 -6.47
CA ARG A 101 -5.32 -10.48 -6.29
C ARG A 101 -4.78 -11.47 -7.32
N ILE A 102 -4.74 -11.10 -8.59
CA ILE A 102 -4.22 -11.98 -9.65
C ILE A 102 -2.76 -12.36 -9.33
N LYS A 103 -1.93 -11.37 -8.95
CA LYS A 103 -0.54 -11.60 -8.55
C LYS A 103 -0.41 -12.56 -7.36
N GLN A 104 -1.24 -12.38 -6.33
CA GLN A 104 -1.24 -13.28 -5.17
C GLN A 104 -1.71 -14.69 -5.51
N ALA A 105 -2.74 -14.83 -6.34
CA ALA A 105 -3.24 -16.13 -6.79
C ALA A 105 -2.16 -16.91 -7.56
N LEU A 106 -1.47 -16.24 -8.48
CA LEU A 106 -0.35 -16.81 -9.22
C LEU A 106 0.79 -17.21 -8.29
N LYS A 107 1.15 -16.35 -7.32
CA LYS A 107 2.19 -16.64 -6.33
C LYS A 107 1.87 -17.91 -5.53
N LYS A 108 0.65 -18.04 -5.01
CA LYS A 108 0.24 -19.24 -4.26
C LYS A 108 0.23 -20.49 -5.13
N ALA A 109 -0.35 -20.40 -6.32
CA ALA A 109 -0.40 -21.52 -7.25
C ALA A 109 1.01 -22.03 -7.62
N GLN A 110 1.96 -21.11 -7.85
CA GLN A 110 3.37 -21.45 -8.09
C GLN A 110 4.00 -22.17 -6.90
N GLN A 111 3.79 -21.68 -5.67
CA GLN A 111 4.32 -22.31 -4.46
C GLN A 111 3.74 -23.71 -4.22
N MET A 112 2.43 -23.88 -4.43
CA MET A 112 1.77 -25.19 -4.33
C MET A 112 2.30 -26.17 -5.39
N ASN A 113 2.38 -25.73 -6.65
CA ASN A 113 2.87 -26.58 -7.74
C ASN A 113 4.34 -26.97 -7.52
N GLN A 114 5.19 -26.07 -7.01
CA GLN A 114 6.57 -26.40 -6.65
C GLN A 114 6.65 -27.48 -5.55
N TYR A 115 5.81 -27.39 -4.53
CA TYR A 115 5.74 -28.41 -3.47
C TYR A 115 5.31 -29.78 -4.02
N THR A 116 4.28 -29.78 -4.87
CA THR A 116 3.79 -31.01 -5.52
C THR A 116 4.84 -31.61 -6.45
N GLU A 117 5.52 -30.81 -7.27
CA GLU A 117 6.60 -31.28 -8.17
C GLU A 117 7.80 -31.83 -7.41
N LEU A 118 8.17 -31.24 -6.26
CA LEU A 118 9.23 -31.79 -5.41
C LEU A 118 8.88 -33.19 -4.90
N HIS A 119 7.61 -33.38 -4.50
CA HIS A 119 7.11 -34.68 -4.07
C HIS A 119 7.01 -35.69 -5.23
N MET A 120 6.49 -35.27 -6.39
CA MET A 120 6.35 -36.13 -7.58
C MET A 120 7.70 -36.48 -8.23
N GLY A 121 8.70 -35.60 -8.13
CA GLY A 121 10.07 -35.86 -8.58
C GLY A 121 10.79 -36.93 -7.75
N LEU A 122 10.37 -37.14 -6.50
CA LEU A 122 10.82 -38.27 -5.68
C LEU A 122 10.16 -39.60 -6.10
N GLU A 123 9.06 -39.53 -6.85
CA GLU A 123 8.25 -40.66 -7.32
C GLU A 123 8.48 -41.00 -8.81
N ASP A 124 9.46 -40.38 -9.47
CA ASP A 124 9.82 -40.52 -10.90
C ASP A 124 8.68 -40.13 -11.89
N GLN A 125 7.84 -39.16 -11.49
CA GLN A 125 6.68 -38.69 -12.26
C GLN A 125 6.77 -37.19 -12.61
N ALA A 126 7.92 -36.73 -13.10
CA ALA A 126 8.07 -35.33 -13.50
C ALA A 126 7.12 -34.98 -14.67
N THR A 127 6.34 -33.90 -14.53
CA THR A 127 5.47 -33.40 -15.60
C THR A 127 6.22 -32.40 -16.51
N GLY A 128 5.77 -32.26 -17.76
CA GLY A 128 6.34 -31.27 -18.69
C GLY A 128 5.97 -29.83 -18.32
N ASP A 129 6.81 -28.86 -18.68
CA ASP A 129 6.64 -27.46 -18.29
C ASP A 129 5.30 -26.85 -18.71
N ASP A 130 4.77 -27.24 -19.88
CA ASP A 130 3.46 -26.80 -20.36
C ASP A 130 2.32 -27.23 -19.40
N PHE A 131 2.41 -28.44 -18.85
CA PHE A 131 1.43 -28.94 -17.90
C PHE A 131 1.51 -28.19 -16.56
N LYS A 132 2.72 -27.84 -16.11
CA LYS A 132 2.93 -27.04 -14.89
C LYS A 132 2.32 -25.66 -15.03
N GLU A 133 2.53 -24.99 -16.16
CA GLU A 133 1.96 -23.67 -16.39
C GLU A 133 0.43 -23.72 -16.42
N GLN A 134 -0.14 -24.75 -17.05
CA GLN A 134 -1.59 -24.96 -17.08
C GLN A 134 -2.16 -25.24 -15.67
N SER A 135 -1.48 -26.09 -14.88
CA SER A 135 -1.81 -26.39 -13.49
C SER A 135 -1.84 -25.12 -12.64
N ILE A 136 -0.80 -24.29 -12.73
CA ILE A 136 -0.68 -23.01 -12.01
C ILE A 136 -1.85 -22.08 -12.37
N LYS A 137 -2.17 -21.94 -13.66
CA LYS A 137 -3.29 -21.08 -14.11
C LYS A 137 -4.63 -21.56 -13.53
N LEU A 138 -4.91 -22.86 -13.58
CA LEU A 138 -6.15 -23.42 -13.03
C LEU A 138 -6.27 -23.23 -11.52
N MET A 139 -5.20 -23.46 -10.77
CA MET A 139 -5.16 -23.24 -9.31
C MET A 139 -5.35 -21.76 -8.96
N ALA A 140 -4.74 -20.85 -9.72
CA ALA A 140 -4.90 -19.41 -9.52
C ALA A 140 -6.33 -18.95 -9.80
N ASP A 141 -6.92 -19.37 -10.92
CA ASP A 141 -8.32 -19.06 -11.26
C ASP A 141 -9.30 -19.59 -10.22
N GLU A 142 -9.07 -20.81 -9.74
CA GLU A 142 -9.90 -21.40 -8.70
C GLU A 142 -9.81 -20.59 -7.39
N SER A 143 -8.61 -20.17 -7.01
CA SER A 143 -8.38 -19.33 -5.83
C SER A 143 -9.08 -17.98 -5.93
N LEU A 144 -9.06 -17.36 -7.11
CA LEU A 144 -9.76 -16.09 -7.35
C LEU A 144 -11.28 -16.23 -7.18
N ARG A 145 -11.86 -17.34 -7.66
CA ARG A 145 -13.30 -17.62 -7.59
C ARG A 145 -13.77 -18.02 -6.19
N LYS A 146 -13.02 -18.89 -5.51
CA LYS A 146 -13.42 -19.47 -4.21
C LYS A 146 -13.25 -18.52 -3.04
N TRP A 147 -12.42 -17.49 -3.16
CA TRP A 147 -12.10 -16.56 -2.07
C TRP A 147 -11.66 -17.31 -0.78
N PRO A 148 -10.59 -18.11 -0.86
CA PRO A 148 -10.13 -18.90 0.28
C PRO A 148 -9.72 -18.00 1.44
N ARG A 149 -9.91 -18.48 2.68
CA ARG A 149 -9.65 -17.68 3.89
C ARG A 149 -8.16 -17.39 4.08
N ASP A 150 -7.33 -18.34 3.71
CA ASP A 150 -5.87 -18.31 3.80
C ASP A 150 -5.23 -17.61 2.59
N PHE A 151 -5.99 -16.96 1.70
CA PHE A 151 -5.47 -16.42 0.43
C PHE A 151 -4.23 -15.54 0.57
N TRP A 152 -4.10 -14.81 1.69
CA TRP A 152 -2.97 -13.94 2.00
C TRP A 152 -1.96 -14.52 3.00
N ASP A 153 -2.23 -15.72 3.52
CA ASP A 153 -1.35 -16.40 4.46
C ASP A 153 -0.19 -17.07 3.70
N ASN A 154 0.94 -17.25 4.38
CA ASN A 154 2.04 -18.04 3.84
C ASN A 154 1.62 -19.53 3.74
N LEU A 155 2.19 -20.23 2.76
CA LEU A 155 2.17 -21.69 2.72
C LEU A 155 3.04 -22.29 3.82
#